data_AF-A0A7V7TVK0-F1
#
_entry.id   AF-A0A7V7TVK0-F1
#
_cell.length_a   1.000
_cell.length_b   1.000
_cell.length_c   1.000
_cell.angle_alpha   90.00
_cell.angle_beta   90.00
_cell.angle_gamma   90.00
#
_symmetry.space_group_name_H-M   'P 1'
#
loop_
_entity.id
_entity.type
_entity.pdbx_description
1 polymer ?
#
loop_
_entity_poly.entity_id
_entity_poly.type
_entity_poly.pdbx_seq_one_letter_code
_entity_poly.pdbx_strand_id
1 'polypeptide(L)'
;MSDSGYTGYLFEFSTDDLNPADGLRKTRVLAIARSVDEAKQAANAMTSDADLELIEVGTDVLAEARMAGVEHDQAKVVARVDGLE
;
A
#
# COMPACT_ATOMS: atom_id res chain seq x y z
N MET A 1 15.64 -7.65 17.74
CA MET A 1 14.64 -8.71 17.49
C MET A 1 14.68 -8.95 15.99
N SER A 2 15.07 -10.14 15.56
CA SER A 2 15.22 -10.45 14.14
C SER A 2 13.84 -10.46 13.48
N ASP A 3 13.68 -9.67 12.42
CA ASP A 3 12.49 -9.55 11.56
C ASP A 3 12.24 -10.82 10.72
N SER A 4 12.57 -11.99 11.27
CA SER A 4 12.79 -13.24 10.54
C SER A 4 11.51 -13.70 9.84
N GLY A 5 11.24 -13.14 8.66
CA GLY A 5 10.11 -13.45 7.80
C GLY A 5 9.29 -12.24 7.32
N TYR A 6 9.45 -11.04 7.87
CA TYR A 6 8.68 -9.86 7.43
C TYR A 6 9.46 -8.98 6.44
N THR A 7 8.74 -8.45 5.45
CA THR A 7 9.25 -7.43 4.52
C THR A 7 8.16 -6.39 4.26
N GLY A 8 8.56 -5.24 3.69
CA GLY A 8 7.64 -4.20 3.26
C GLY A 8 7.14 -4.45 1.84
N TYR A 9 5.87 -4.10 1.60
CA TYR A 9 5.19 -4.14 0.32
C TYR A 9 4.55 -2.78 0.05
N LEU A 10 4.76 -2.25 -1.14
CA LEU A 10 4.12 -1.04 -1.62
C LEU A 10 3.12 -1.42 -2.71
N PHE A 11 1.85 -1.11 -2.47
CA PHE A 11 0.79 -1.25 -3.46
C PHE A 11 0.30 0.12 -3.93
N GLU A 12 -0.25 0.15 -5.13
CA GLU A 12 -0.98 1.29 -5.69
C GLU A 12 -2.34 0.82 -6.21
N PHE A 13 -3.36 1.64 -6.07
CA PHE A 13 -4.64 1.44 -6.76
C PHE A 13 -5.17 2.78 -7.23
N SER A 14 -5.94 2.75 -8.32
CA SER A 14 -6.64 3.92 -8.82
C SER A 14 -8.09 3.89 -8.35
N THR A 15 -8.60 5.03 -7.88
CA THR A 15 -10.02 5.23 -7.65
C THR A 15 -10.56 6.16 -8.71
N ASP A 16 -11.55 5.68 -9.48
CA ASP A 16 -12.35 6.52 -10.34
C ASP A 16 -13.26 7.38 -9.47
N ASP A 17 -12.75 8.53 -9.02
CA ASP A 17 -13.62 9.56 -8.44
C ASP A 17 -14.34 10.24 -9.62
N LEU A 18 -15.62 9.92 -9.81
CA LEU A 18 -16.45 10.35 -10.94
C LEU A 18 -16.72 11.87 -11.00
N ASN A 19 -15.99 12.67 -10.23
CA ASN A 19 -16.08 14.12 -10.27
C ASN A 19 -15.14 14.65 -11.38
N PRO A 20 -15.67 15.31 -12.43
CA PRO A 20 -14.93 15.60 -13.67
C PRO A 20 -13.81 16.65 -13.55
N ALA A 21 -13.44 17.08 -12.34
CA ALA A 21 -12.44 18.13 -12.12
C ALA A 21 -11.04 17.63 -11.78
N ASP A 22 -10.89 16.42 -11.21
CA ASP A 22 -9.64 16.03 -10.51
C ASP A 22 -8.94 14.76 -11.06
N GLY A 23 -9.40 14.17 -12.15
CA GLY A 23 -8.69 13.06 -12.83
C GLY A 23 -8.58 11.75 -12.02
N LEU A 24 -7.83 10.79 -12.56
CA LEU A 24 -7.56 9.50 -11.90
C LEU A 24 -6.76 9.74 -10.61
N ARG A 25 -7.33 9.40 -9.45
CA ARG A 25 -6.62 9.48 -8.17
C ARG A 25 -5.92 8.16 -7.87
N LYS A 26 -4.59 8.21 -7.76
CA LYS A 26 -3.77 7.06 -7.37
C LYS A 26 -3.55 7.09 -5.86
N THR A 27 -3.79 5.97 -5.20
CA THR A 27 -3.56 5.82 -3.77
C THR A 27 -2.51 4.75 -3.52
N ARG A 28 -1.52 5.07 -2.67
CA ARG A 28 -0.44 4.16 -2.29
C ARG A 28 -0.65 3.61 -0.90
N VAL A 29 -0.39 2.32 -0.75
CA VAL A 29 -0.55 1.56 0.48
C VAL A 29 0.77 0.87 0.82
N LEU A 30 1.29 1.12 2.00
CA LEU A 30 2.38 0.34 2.57
C LEU A 30 1.81 -0.79 3.42
N ALA A 31 2.39 -1.98 3.33
CA ALA A 31 2.06 -3.11 4.18
C ALA A 31 3.34 -3.81 4.66
N ILE A 32 3.28 -4.40 5.86
CA ILE A 32 4.35 -5.26 6.37
C ILE A 32 3.77 -6.66 6.56
N ALA A 33 4.28 -7.64 5.83
CA ALA A 33 3.77 -9.02 5.89
C ALA A 33 4.86 -10.04 5.58
N ARG A 34 4.53 -11.33 5.63
CA ARG A 34 5.48 -12.41 5.29
C ARG A 34 5.37 -12.87 3.84
N SER A 35 4.28 -12.53 3.17
CA SER A 35 4.05 -12.83 1.76
C SER A 35 3.26 -11.72 1.07
N VAL A 36 3.31 -11.69 -0.27
CA VAL A 36 2.49 -10.77 -1.08
C VAL A 36 1.01 -10.98 -0.82
N ASP A 37 0.56 -12.24 -0.64
CA ASP A 37 -0.85 -12.56 -0.43
C ASP A 37 -1.38 -12.01 0.90
N GLU A 38 -0.61 -12.17 1.99
CA GLU A 38 -0.92 -11.57 3.29
C GLU A 38 -0.93 -10.03 3.21
N ALA A 39 0.04 -9.45 2.50
CA ALA A 39 0.13 -8.00 2.33
C ALA A 39 -1.07 -7.45 1.54
N LYS A 40 -1.49 -8.14 0.47
CA LYS A 40 -2.68 -7.81 -0.31
C LYS A 40 -3.95 -7.95 0.52
N GLN A 41 -4.07 -9.00 1.35
CA GLN A 41 -5.21 -9.17 2.24
C GLN A 41 -5.34 -7.99 3.23
N ALA A 42 -4.23 -7.58 3.85
CA ALA A 42 -4.20 -6.44 4.76
C ALA A 42 -4.56 -5.13 4.05
N ALA A 43 -4.05 -4.91 2.83
CA ALA A 43 -4.37 -3.73 2.05
C ALA A 43 -5.82 -3.71 1.55
N ASN A 44 -6.35 -4.84 1.05
CA ASN A 44 -7.74 -4.97 0.59
C ASN A 44 -8.76 -4.68 1.69
N ALA A 45 -8.45 -5.04 2.93
CA ALA A 45 -9.29 -4.71 4.09
C ALA A 45 -9.49 -3.19 4.28
N MET A 46 -8.58 -2.37 3.74
CA MET A 46 -8.66 -0.91 3.80
C MET A 46 -9.25 -0.26 2.54
N THR A 47 -9.14 -0.92 1.39
CA THR A 47 -9.41 -0.30 0.07
C THR A 47 -10.69 -0.80 -0.60
N SER A 48 -11.47 -1.66 0.08
CA SER A 48 -12.75 -2.20 -0.42
C SER A 48 -12.62 -2.88 -1.79
N ASP A 49 -11.71 -3.86 -1.89
CA ASP A 49 -11.45 -4.65 -3.10
C ASP A 49 -10.98 -3.83 -4.31
N ALA A 50 -10.25 -2.75 -4.07
CA ALA A 50 -9.54 -2.06 -5.14
C ALA A 50 -8.53 -2.99 -5.82
N ASP A 51 -8.34 -2.84 -7.13
CA ASP A 51 -7.33 -3.59 -7.87
C ASP A 51 -5.93 -3.09 -7.49
N LEU A 52 -5.34 -3.76 -6.48
CA LEU A 52 -4.03 -3.42 -5.94
C LEU A 52 -2.91 -3.93 -6.86
N GLU A 53 -2.20 -3.00 -7.48
CA GLU A 53 -0.95 -3.24 -8.18
C GLU A 53 0.21 -3.27 -7.19
N LEU A 54 1.02 -4.32 -7.22
CA LEU A 54 2.26 -4.39 -6.43
C LEU A 54 3.34 -3.59 -7.15
N ILE A 55 3.81 -2.52 -6.50
CA ILE A 55 4.84 -1.62 -7.06
C ILE A 55 6.24 -2.04 -6.62
N GLU A 56 6.42 -2.32 -5.32
CA GLU A 56 7.74 -2.58 -4.77
C GLU A 56 7.69 -3.51 -3.55
N VAL A 57 8.75 -4.31 -3.35
CA VAL A 57 8.96 -5.16 -2.17
C VAL A 57 10.40 -5.04 -1.71
N GLY A 58 10.62 -4.81 -0.41
CA GLY A 58 11.98 -4.83 0.11
C GLY A 58 12.15 -4.24 1.51
N THR A 59 13.41 -4.19 1.95
CA THR A 59 13.81 -3.61 3.23
C THR A 59 13.66 -2.10 3.28
N ASP A 60 13.74 -1.43 2.14
CA ASP A 60 13.56 0.02 2.05
C ASP A 60 12.08 0.37 2.25
N VAL A 61 11.19 -0.35 1.57
CA VAL A 61 9.73 -0.28 1.79
C VAL A 61 9.37 -0.65 3.23
N LEU A 62 10.05 -1.63 3.83
CA LEU A 62 9.85 -2.00 5.23
C LEU A 62 10.20 -0.84 6.18
N ALA A 63 11.33 -0.17 5.94
CA ALA A 63 11.75 0.99 6.71
C ALA A 63 10.75 2.14 6.56
N GLU A 64 10.28 2.41 5.34
CA GLU A 64 9.24 3.41 5.07
C GLU A 64 7.93 3.09 5.81
N ALA A 65 7.47 1.84 5.71
CA ALA A 65 6.25 1.39 6.37
C ALA A 65 6.35 1.58 7.89
N ARG A 66 7.50 1.26 8.48
CA ARG A 66 7.74 1.48 9.92
C ARG A 66 7.79 2.95 10.30
N MET A 67 8.43 3.80 9.50
CA MET A 67 8.40 5.26 9.70
C MET A 67 6.98 5.82 9.62
N ALA A 68 6.14 5.22 8.77
CA ALA A 68 4.71 5.54 8.68
C ALA A 68 3.87 4.95 9.82
N GLY A 69 4.46 4.16 10.74
CA GLY A 69 3.78 3.53 11.86
C GLY A 69 2.98 2.28 11.49
N VAL A 70 3.36 1.58 10.42
CA VAL A 70 2.80 0.27 10.05
C VAL A 70 3.48 -0.80 10.89
N GLU A 71 2.69 -1.66 11.54
CA GLU A 71 3.19 -2.83 12.25
C GLU A 71 3.06 -4.10 11.39
N HIS A 72 3.51 -5.23 11.94
CA HIS A 72 3.42 -6.53 11.29
C HIS A 72 1.96 -6.90 10.99
N ASP A 73 1.74 -7.48 9.81
CA ASP A 73 0.42 -7.90 9.29
C ASP A 73 -0.59 -6.75 9.15
N GLN A 74 -0.09 -5.50 9.10
CA GLN A 74 -0.89 -4.31 8.88
C GLN A 74 -0.57 -3.66 7.54
N ALA A 75 -1.52 -2.84 7.09
CA ALA A 75 -1.37 -1.96 5.95
C ALA A 75 -1.77 -0.52 6.34
N LYS A 76 -1.30 0.46 5.57
CA LYS A 76 -1.64 1.87 5.74
C LYS A 76 -1.55 2.62 4.43
N VAL A 77 -2.55 3.47 4.16
CA VAL A 77 -2.50 4.45 3.08
C VAL A 77 -1.51 5.55 3.45
N VAL A 78 -0.51 5.78 2.59
CA VAL A 78 0.57 6.75 2.86
C VAL A 78 0.61 7.92 1.88
N ALA A 79 0.03 7.77 0.70
CA ALA A 79 -0.08 8.86 -0.26
C ALA A 79 -1.36 8.75 -1.08
N ARG A 80 -1.92 9.91 -1.39
CA ARG A 80 -2.88 10.11 -2.47
C ARG A 80 -2.20 11.03 -3.47
N VAL A 81 -1.91 10.51 -4.65
CA VAL A 81 -1.32 11.25 -5.75
C VAL A 81 -2.46 11.58 -6.69
N ASP A 82 -2.80 12.86 -6.78
CA ASP A 82 -3.71 13.32 -7.82
C ASP A 82 -2.99 13.14 -9.16
N GLY A 83 -3.62 12.41 -10.08
CA GLY A 83 -3.13 12.26 -11.44
C GLY A 83 -3.25 13.60 -12.14
N LEU A 84 -2.19 14.41 -12.09
CA LEU A 84 -2.03 15.53 -13.01
C LEU A 84 -1.77 14.94 -14.39
N GLU A 85 -2.82 14.79 -15.20
CA GLU A 85 -2.71 14.64 -16.65
C GLU A 85 -2.15 15.92 -17.29
#